data_AF-A0A3S0ERK3-F1
#
_entry.id   AF-A0A3S0ERK3-F1
#
_cell.length_a   1.000
_cell.length_b   1.000
_cell.length_c   1.000
_cell.angle_alpha   90.00
_cell.angle_beta   90.00
_cell.angle_gamma   90.00
#
_symmetry.space_group_name_H-M   'P 1'
#
loop_
_entity.id
_entity.type
_entity.pdbx_description
1 polymer ?
#
loop_
_entity_poly.entity_id
_entity_poly.type
_entity_poly.pdbx_seq_one_letter_code
_entity_poly.pdbx_strand_id
1 'polypeptide(L)'
;MKRTNQTALFAVTIAAGLMAGASSASSAAAQCGRASWYALHSRTASGERMNPSAMTAAHRSLPFGTKLRVTNKDNGRSVIVRINDRGPFVKGRMLDLSRGAASQLGFIGSGHTAVCMARV
;
A
#
# COMPACT_ATOMS: atom_id res chain seq x y z
N MET A 1 -75.93 5.47 34.70
CA MET A 1 -74.74 5.21 35.56
C MET A 1 -74.07 3.95 35.03
N LYS A 2 -72.77 3.80 34.70
CA LYS A 2 -71.58 4.64 34.68
C LYS A 2 -70.60 3.98 33.67
N ARG A 3 -70.11 4.78 32.72
CA ARG A 3 -68.73 4.87 32.16
C ARG A 3 -67.99 3.58 31.76
N THR A 4 -67.82 3.45 30.45
CA THR A 4 -66.62 3.01 29.71
C THR A 4 -65.32 3.38 30.42
N ASN A 5 -64.28 2.53 30.37
CA ASN A 5 -62.89 3.01 30.36
C ASN A 5 -61.91 2.00 29.78
N GLN A 6 -61.37 2.40 28.63
CA GLN A 6 -60.18 1.89 27.98
C GLN A 6 -58.98 2.03 28.92
N THR A 7 -58.10 1.03 28.96
CA THR A 7 -56.72 1.20 29.41
C THR A 7 -55.80 0.62 28.33
N ALA A 8 -55.41 1.50 27.41
CA ALA A 8 -54.30 1.26 26.51
C ALA A 8 -53.00 1.45 27.31
N LEU A 9 -52.27 0.36 27.55
CA LEU A 9 -50.90 0.41 28.06
C LEU A 9 -49.97 0.53 26.85
N PHE A 10 -49.41 1.72 26.67
CA PHE A 10 -48.35 2.01 25.71
C PHE A 10 -47.09 1.24 26.10
N ALA A 11 -46.75 0.21 25.33
CA ALA A 11 -45.45 -0.44 25.41
C ALA A 11 -44.40 0.47 24.76
N VAL A 12 -43.61 1.15 25.59
CA VAL A 12 -42.40 1.87 25.16
C VAL A 12 -41.31 0.84 24.90
N THR A 13 -41.15 0.41 23.65
CA THR A 13 -39.97 -0.35 23.23
C THR A 13 -38.88 0.64 22.86
N ILE A 14 -37.89 0.79 23.75
CA ILE A 14 -36.63 1.49 23.47
C ILE A 14 -35.86 0.60 22.48
N ALA A 15 -35.91 0.94 21.20
CA ALA A 15 -35.04 0.34 20.19
C ALA A 15 -33.61 0.86 20.43
N ALA A 16 -32.81 0.07 21.15
CA ALA A 16 -31.39 0.31 21.34
C ALA A 16 -30.68 0.39 19.98
N GLY A 17 -29.97 1.48 19.76
CA GLY A 17 -29.33 1.82 18.49
C GLY A 17 -28.29 0.80 18.03
N LEU A 18 -28.53 0.23 16.85
CA LEU A 18 -27.50 -0.42 16.05
C LEU A 18 -26.77 0.66 15.24
N MET A 19 -25.82 1.35 15.87
CA MET A 19 -24.80 2.09 15.13
C MET A 19 -23.81 1.09 14.54
N ALA A 20 -24.15 0.57 13.36
CA ALA A 20 -23.22 -0.15 12.52
C ALA A 20 -22.12 0.83 12.06
N GLY A 21 -21.01 0.86 12.80
CA GLY A 21 -19.79 1.52 12.39
C GLY A 21 -19.24 0.81 11.16
N ALA A 22 -19.66 1.22 9.97
CA ALA A 22 -19.02 0.86 8.73
C ALA A 22 -17.58 1.39 8.78
N SER A 23 -16.65 0.51 9.13
CA SER A 23 -15.23 0.80 9.05
C SER A 23 -14.88 0.93 7.58
N SER A 24 -14.82 2.18 7.09
CA SER A 24 -14.34 2.49 5.75
C SER A 24 -12.89 2.01 5.64
N ALA A 25 -12.68 0.81 5.10
CA ALA A 25 -11.38 0.35 4.70
C ALA A 25 -10.89 1.31 3.61
N SER A 26 -10.08 2.29 4.00
CA SER A 26 -9.46 3.23 3.08
C SER A 26 -8.52 2.44 2.19
N SER A 27 -9.02 1.99 1.04
CA SER A 27 -8.21 1.32 0.03
C SER A 27 -7.12 2.32 -0.33
N ALA A 28 -5.88 2.03 0.08
CA ALA A 28 -4.75 2.89 -0.22
C ALA A 28 -4.67 3.03 -1.74
N ALA A 29 -5.05 4.21 -2.24
CA ALA A 29 -5.14 4.46 -3.66
C ALA A 29 -3.80 4.10 -4.32
N ALA A 30 -3.86 3.32 -5.41
CA ALA A 30 -2.68 2.93 -6.14
C ALA A 30 -1.99 4.19 -6.68
N GLN A 31 -0.75 4.43 -6.26
CA GLN A 31 0.06 5.54 -6.75
C GLN A 31 0.88 5.05 -7.95
N CYS A 32 0.77 5.73 -9.08
CA CYS A 32 1.52 5.38 -10.29
C CYS A 32 2.61 6.41 -10.60
N GLY A 33 3.67 5.95 -11.26
CA GLY A 33 4.81 6.77 -11.61
C GLY A 33 5.94 5.93 -12.20
N ARG A 34 7.10 6.54 -12.42
CA ARG A 34 8.27 5.82 -12.95
C ARG A 34 9.03 5.16 -11.81
N ALA A 35 9.45 3.93 -12.03
CA ALA A 35 10.40 3.22 -11.19
C ALA A 35 11.66 2.89 -11.98
N SER A 36 12.76 2.74 -11.26
CA SER A 36 14.00 2.19 -11.81
C SER A 36 14.56 1.12 -10.90
N TRP A 37 15.78 0.66 -11.15
CA TRP A 37 16.48 -0.25 -10.26
C TRP A 37 17.89 0.21 -9.94
N TYR A 38 18.42 -0.25 -8.80
CA TYR A 38 19.74 0.15 -8.31
C TYR A 38 20.68 -1.04 -8.08
N ALA A 39 21.97 -0.76 -8.17
CA ALA A 39 23.07 -1.67 -7.83
C ALA A 39 23.94 -1.01 -6.75
N LEU A 40 23.52 -1.10 -5.50
CA LEU A 40 24.30 -0.62 -4.36
C LEU A 40 25.18 -1.75 -3.81
N HIS A 41 26.40 -1.39 -3.40
CA HIS A 41 27.34 -2.28 -2.71
C HIS A 41 27.53 -1.90 -1.23
N SER A 42 26.73 -0.95 -0.73
CA SER A 42 26.82 -0.36 0.61
C SER A 42 25.69 -0.83 1.54
N ARG A 43 25.65 -0.25 2.75
CA ARG A 43 24.45 -0.31 3.59
C ARG A 43 23.36 0.59 3.01
N THR A 44 22.12 0.18 3.18
CA THR A 44 20.92 0.98 2.88
C THR A 44 20.64 1.96 4.02
N ALA A 45 19.75 2.92 3.80
CA ALA A 45 19.33 3.88 4.83
C ALA A 45 18.60 3.24 6.02
N SER A 46 18.10 2.01 5.90
CA SER A 46 17.61 1.23 7.06
C SER A 46 18.72 0.65 7.93
N GLY A 47 19.98 0.70 7.49
CA GLY A 47 21.15 0.11 8.15
C GLY A 47 21.47 -1.32 7.71
N GLU A 48 20.54 -1.98 6.99
CA GLU A 48 20.74 -3.31 6.42
C GLU A 48 21.82 -3.30 5.33
N ARG A 49 22.61 -4.39 5.23
CA ARG A 49 23.49 -4.62 4.07
C ARG A 49 22.64 -4.80 2.83
N MET A 50 23.01 -4.14 1.73
CA MET A 50 22.31 -4.34 0.47
C MET A 50 22.40 -5.79 0.00
N ASN A 51 21.27 -6.35 -0.42
CA ASN A 51 21.18 -7.62 -1.11
C ASN A 51 20.49 -7.41 -2.47
N PRO A 52 21.22 -7.47 -3.59
CA PRO A 52 20.66 -7.30 -4.94
C PRO A 52 19.52 -8.25 -5.27
N SER A 53 19.50 -9.45 -4.69
CA SER A 53 18.50 -10.49 -4.95
C SER A 53 17.26 -10.39 -4.05
N ALA A 54 17.27 -9.51 -3.04
CA ALA A 54 16.13 -9.34 -2.15
C ALA A 54 14.95 -8.64 -2.85
N MET A 55 13.75 -8.76 -2.27
CA MET A 55 12.55 -8.07 -2.74
C MET A 55 12.36 -6.75 -1.97
N THR A 56 13.23 -5.79 -2.25
CA THR A 56 13.24 -4.49 -1.56
C THR A 56 13.22 -3.30 -2.53
N ALA A 57 12.89 -2.13 -2.00
CA ALA A 57 12.88 -0.86 -2.73
C ALA A 57 13.26 0.34 -1.84
N ALA A 58 13.72 1.40 -2.50
CA ALA A 58 13.93 2.72 -1.92
C ALA A 58 12.70 3.61 -2.19
N HIS A 59 12.25 4.32 -1.15
CA HIS A 59 11.21 5.34 -1.26
C HIS A 59 11.52 6.55 -0.36
N ARG A 60 11.12 7.75 -0.79
CA ARG A 60 11.51 9.03 -0.15
C ARG A 60 11.05 9.13 1.29
N SER A 61 9.76 8.84 1.52
CA SER A 61 9.10 9.10 2.82
C SER A 61 8.39 7.92 3.45
N LEU A 62 8.14 6.82 2.73
CA LEU A 62 7.47 5.65 3.30
C LEU A 62 8.30 5.08 4.46
N PRO A 63 7.66 4.69 5.58
CA PRO A 63 8.35 4.03 6.68
C PRO A 63 9.12 2.80 6.19
N PHE A 64 10.30 2.57 6.76
CA PHE A 64 11.00 1.31 6.54
C PHE A 64 10.13 0.16 7.05
N GLY A 65 10.16 -0.97 6.33
CA GLY A 65 9.28 -2.10 6.61
C GLY A 65 7.94 -2.07 5.86
N THR A 66 7.53 -0.92 5.30
CA THR A 66 6.31 -0.83 4.47
C THR A 66 6.37 -1.84 3.33
N LYS A 67 5.34 -2.67 3.18
CA LYS A 67 5.19 -3.57 2.04
C LYS A 67 4.35 -2.93 0.95
N LEU A 68 4.80 -3.07 -0.28
CA LEU A 68 4.12 -2.56 -1.46
C LEU A 68 3.94 -3.69 -2.47
N ARG A 69 2.74 -3.82 -3.03
CA ARG A 69 2.54 -4.48 -4.30
C ARG A 69 2.90 -3.49 -5.39
N VAL A 70 3.85 -3.85 -6.24
CA VAL A 70 4.32 -3.03 -7.37
C VAL A 70 3.97 -3.78 -8.65
N THR A 71 3.28 -3.11 -9.56
CA THR A 71 2.87 -3.66 -10.86
C THR A 71 3.54 -2.88 -11.97
N ASN A 72 4.26 -3.56 -12.85
CA ASN A 72 4.79 -3.00 -14.09
C ASN A 72 3.62 -2.81 -15.09
N LYS A 73 3.42 -1.58 -15.56
CA LYS A 73 2.33 -1.24 -16.47
C LYS A 73 2.54 -1.75 -17.90
N ASP A 74 3.78 -1.98 -18.29
CA ASP A 74 4.12 -2.36 -19.66
C ASP A 74 3.80 -3.85 -19.93
N ASN A 75 3.85 -4.69 -18.89
CA ASN A 75 3.65 -6.15 -19.01
C ASN A 75 2.70 -6.77 -17.99
N GLY A 76 2.14 -5.98 -17.06
CA GLY A 76 1.18 -6.46 -16.04
C GLY A 76 1.79 -7.29 -14.92
N ARG A 77 3.10 -7.58 -14.92
CA ARG A 77 3.76 -8.37 -13.88
C ARG A 77 3.77 -7.59 -12.57
N SER A 78 3.62 -8.30 -11.45
CA SER A 78 3.63 -7.66 -10.13
C SER A 78 4.49 -8.42 -9.13
N VAL A 79 5.01 -7.68 -8.15
CA VAL A 79 5.84 -8.20 -7.06
C VAL A 79 5.48 -7.51 -5.76
N ILE A 80 5.73 -8.17 -4.63
CA ILE A 80 5.68 -7.52 -3.32
C ILE A 80 7.10 -7.16 -2.91
N VAL A 81 7.32 -5.91 -2.54
CA VAL A 81 8.61 -5.42 -2.03
C VAL A 81 8.46 -4.78 -0.66
N ARG A 82 9.54 -4.76 0.11
CA ARG A 82 9.65 -4.02 1.37
C ARG A 82 10.50 -2.77 1.20
N ILE A 83 10.06 -1.65 1.74
CA ILE A 83 10.87 -0.44 1.79
C ILE A 83 11.99 -0.60 2.81
N ASN A 84 13.26 -0.50 2.38
CA ASN A 84 14.41 -0.55 3.27
C ASN A 84 15.47 0.52 2.96
N ASP A 85 15.19 1.42 2.01
CA ASP A 85 16.14 2.46 1.62
C ASP A 85 15.46 3.79 1.27
N ARG A 86 16.27 4.84 1.09
CA ARG A 86 15.85 6.21 0.76
C ARG A 86 16.25 6.59 -0.65
N GLY A 87 15.45 7.48 -1.23
CA GLY A 87 15.48 7.81 -2.66
C GLY A 87 14.13 7.50 -3.30
N PRO A 88 13.99 7.61 -4.63
CA PRO A 88 14.98 8.09 -5.57
C PRO A 88 15.23 9.60 -5.38
N PHE A 89 16.45 10.09 -5.56
CA PHE A 89 16.73 11.54 -5.52
C PHE A 89 16.65 12.21 -6.89
N VAL A 90 16.37 11.43 -7.94
CA VAL A 90 16.15 11.94 -9.29
C VAL A 90 14.68 12.28 -9.49
N LYS A 91 14.43 13.47 -10.06
CA LYS A 91 13.09 13.96 -10.39
C LYS A 91 12.37 12.97 -11.31
N GLY A 92 11.06 12.83 -11.11
CA GLY A 92 10.21 11.95 -11.92
C GLY A 92 10.27 10.45 -11.60
N ARG A 93 11.18 9.97 -10.74
CA ARG A 93 11.17 8.58 -10.22
C ARG A 93 10.51 8.55 -8.85
N MET A 94 9.56 7.63 -8.63
CA MET A 94 8.90 7.45 -7.32
C MET A 94 9.48 6.29 -6.50
N LEU A 95 10.09 5.31 -7.16
CA LEU A 95 10.57 4.09 -6.55
C LEU A 95 11.87 3.62 -7.24
N ASP A 96 12.86 3.21 -6.46
CA ASP A 96 14.04 2.52 -6.98
C ASP A 96 14.06 1.10 -6.40
N LEU A 97 13.95 0.10 -7.26
CA LEU A 97 13.82 -1.30 -6.90
C LEU A 97 15.20 -1.98 -6.81
N SER A 98 15.31 -2.99 -5.96
CA SER A 98 16.40 -3.96 -6.03
C SER A 98 16.47 -4.65 -7.41
N ARG A 99 17.65 -5.14 -7.80
CA ARG A 99 17.84 -5.88 -9.06
C ARG A 99 16.95 -7.11 -9.14
N GLY A 100 16.74 -7.83 -8.03
CA GLY A 100 15.86 -9.00 -7.95
C GLY A 100 14.40 -8.65 -8.26
N ALA A 101 13.86 -7.61 -7.62
CA ALA A 101 12.51 -7.15 -7.90
C ALA A 101 12.35 -6.65 -9.34
N ALA A 102 13.34 -5.93 -9.88
CA ALA A 102 13.33 -5.45 -11.25
C ALA A 102 13.42 -6.57 -12.30
N SER A 103 14.16 -7.63 -11.99
CA SER A 103 14.22 -8.85 -12.81
C SER A 103 12.86 -9.54 -12.86
N GLN A 104 12.18 -9.69 -11.71
CA GLN A 104 10.84 -10.28 -11.65
C GLN A 104 9.76 -9.41 -12.29
N LEU A 105 9.94 -8.09 -12.33
CA LEU A 105 9.07 -7.17 -13.06
C LEU A 105 9.41 -7.06 -14.55
N GLY A 106 10.53 -7.63 -14.99
CA GLY A 106 10.92 -7.74 -16.39
C GLY A 106 11.36 -6.42 -17.04
N PHE A 107 12.03 -5.53 -16.31
CA PHE A 107 12.51 -4.24 -16.86
C PHE A 107 14.02 -3.99 -16.70
N ILE A 108 14.82 -5.01 -16.39
CA ILE A 108 16.28 -4.86 -16.21
C ILE A 108 16.93 -4.19 -17.42
N GLY A 109 16.64 -4.67 -18.63
CA GLY A 109 17.22 -4.13 -19.87
C GLY A 109 16.84 -2.68 -20.14
N SER A 110 15.61 -2.28 -19.83
CA SER A 110 15.12 -0.91 -20.00
C SER A 110 15.67 0.07 -18.95
N GLY A 111 16.18 -0.44 -17.81
CA GLY A 111 16.65 0.34 -16.68
C GLY A 111 15.53 0.95 -15.81
N HIS A 112 14.42 1.34 -16.43
CA HIS A 112 13.26 1.93 -15.77
C HIS A 112 11.97 1.58 -16.52
N THR A 113 10.82 1.70 -15.83
CA THR A 113 9.49 1.44 -16.39
C THR A 113 8.42 2.23 -15.64
N ALA A 114 7.22 2.32 -16.21
CA ALA A 114 6.06 2.85 -15.50
C ALA A 114 5.47 1.76 -14.59
N VAL A 115 5.25 2.09 -13.31
CA VAL A 115 4.66 1.17 -12.34
C VAL A 115 3.52 1.82 -11.58
N CYS A 116 2.64 1.00 -11.01
CA CYS A 116 1.72 1.40 -9.96
C CYS A 116 2.04 0.64 -8.68
N MET A 117 1.98 1.31 -7.53
CA MET A 117 2.24 0.73 -6.22
C MET A 117 1.05 0.92 -5.28
N ALA A 118 0.77 -0.09 -4.47
CA ALA A 118 -0.25 -0.05 -3.41
C ALA A 118 0.29 -0.72 -2.14
N ARG A 119 -0.09 -0.21 -0.96
CA ARG A 119 0.27 -0.85 0.33
C ARG A 119 -0.45 -2.20 0.46
N VAL A 120 0.22 -3.16 1.10
CA VAL A 120 -0.29 -4.52 1.40
C VAL A 120 -0.28 -4.79 2.89
#